data_AF-A0A0Q4PRS8-F1
#
_entry.id   AF-A0A0Q4PRS8-F1
#
_cell.length_a   1.000
_cell.length_b   1.000
_cell.length_c   1.000
_cell.angle_alpha   90.00
_cell.angle_beta   90.00
_cell.angle_gamma   90.00
#
_symmetry.space_group_name_H-M   'P 1'
#
loop_
_entity.id
_entity.type
_entity.pdbx_description
1 polymer ?
#
loop_
_entity_poly.entity_id
_entity_poly.type
_entity_poly.pdbx_seq_one_letter_code
_entity_poly.pdbx_strand_id
1 'polypeptide(L)'
;MTDAVHAKGRRIFVQLWHVGRVSHVDLHGGEAQVALSAIRAEAKTFVNNGFADASAPRALELDELPGIVESFRQAAANAMEAGFEGVEVHGANGDLLDEFLRETANVRTDAYGGWIGRAFATTGIGSQTRGNGSIIVEMPLTICRLVTRFINTPALERSAISISIETARCR
;
A
#
# COMPACT_ATOMS: atom_id res chain seq x y z
N MET A 1 -17.88 11.90 8.78
CA MET A 1 -16.59 12.61 9.09
C MET A 1 -16.26 13.59 7.97
N THR A 2 -16.17 13.09 6.74
CA THR A 2 -15.99 13.87 5.50
C THR A 2 -16.96 15.05 5.41
N ASP A 3 -18.27 14.82 5.62
CA ASP A 3 -19.28 15.89 5.63
C ASP A 3 -18.96 17.06 6.58
N ALA A 4 -18.43 16.76 7.78
CA ALA A 4 -18.11 17.79 8.77
C ALA A 4 -16.88 18.62 8.36
N VAL A 5 -15.95 18.04 7.60
CA VAL A 5 -14.81 18.73 7.02
C VAL A 5 -15.26 19.59 5.83
N HIS A 6 -16.12 19.04 4.98
CA HIS A 6 -16.71 19.73 3.83
C HIS A 6 -17.58 20.92 4.24
N ALA A 7 -18.34 20.80 5.34
CA ALA A 7 -19.13 21.90 5.89
C ALA A 7 -18.27 23.13 6.27
N LYS A 8 -16.96 22.93 6.46
CA LYS A 8 -15.97 24.00 6.70
C LYS A 8 -15.25 24.45 5.42
N GLY A 9 -15.68 24.00 4.24
CA GLY A 9 -15.04 24.28 2.96
C GLY A 9 -13.63 23.69 2.83
N ARG A 10 -13.33 22.63 3.57
CA ARG A 10 -12.02 21.96 3.57
C ARG A 10 -12.09 20.64 2.79
N ARG A 11 -10.93 20.17 2.34
CA ARG A 11 -10.74 18.85 1.71
C ARG A 11 -10.05 17.90 2.69
N ILE A 12 -10.30 16.62 2.54
CA ILE A 12 -9.72 15.54 3.32
C ILE A 12 -9.42 14.33 2.43
N PHE A 13 -8.26 13.75 2.69
CA PHE A 13 -7.78 12.54 2.03
C PHE A 13 -7.67 11.45 3.10
N VAL A 14 -7.80 10.19 2.68
CA VAL A 14 -7.57 9.05 3.58
C VAL A 14 -6.28 8.34 3.19
N GLN A 15 -5.47 8.01 4.19
CA GLN A 15 -4.29 7.20 3.98
C GLN A 15 -4.67 5.71 4.03
N LEU A 16 -4.42 4.99 2.95
CA LEU A 16 -4.59 3.54 2.84
C LEU A 16 -3.32 2.84 3.30
N TRP A 17 -3.48 1.83 4.13
CA TRP A 17 -2.35 1.21 4.81
C TRP A 17 -2.45 -0.31 4.85
N HIS A 18 -1.30 -0.97 4.63
CA HIS A 18 -1.12 -2.39 4.92
C HIS A 18 0.18 -2.56 5.73
N VAL A 19 0.06 -2.90 7.00
CA VAL A 19 1.16 -2.87 7.99
C VAL A 19 2.25 -3.94 7.77
N GLY A 20 1.94 -4.98 7.01
CA GLY A 20 2.91 -6.03 6.69
C GLY A 20 3.44 -6.69 7.96
N ARG A 21 4.77 -6.83 8.08
CA ARG A 21 5.43 -7.46 9.23
C ARG A 21 5.35 -6.66 10.54
N VAL A 22 4.95 -5.39 10.52
CA VAL A 22 4.82 -4.54 11.72
C VAL A 22 3.45 -4.77 12.37
N SER A 23 3.18 -6.01 12.79
CA SER A 23 1.90 -6.41 13.36
C SER A 23 2.04 -7.55 14.38
N HIS A 24 0.92 -7.98 14.93
CA HIS A 24 0.85 -9.02 15.95
C HIS A 24 -0.33 -9.94 15.70
N VAL A 25 -0.18 -11.25 15.93
CA VAL A 25 -1.21 -12.27 15.66
C VAL A 25 -2.55 -12.00 16.35
N ASP A 26 -2.54 -11.33 17.50
CA ASP A 26 -3.75 -10.92 18.22
C ASP A 26 -4.64 -9.96 17.42
N LEU A 27 -4.07 -9.21 16.47
CA LEU A 27 -4.81 -8.35 15.54
C LEU A 27 -5.42 -9.12 14.36
N HIS A 28 -5.05 -10.40 14.21
CA HIS A 28 -5.41 -11.28 13.10
C HIS A 28 -6.12 -12.55 13.57
N GLY A 29 -6.74 -12.53 14.75
CA GLY A 29 -7.47 -13.68 15.27
C GLY A 29 -6.59 -14.91 15.58
N GLY A 30 -5.29 -14.69 15.83
CA GLY A 30 -4.32 -15.74 16.10
C GLY A 30 -3.50 -16.19 14.88
N GLU A 31 -3.87 -15.75 13.68
CA GLU A 31 -3.13 -16.07 12.46
C GLU A 31 -1.92 -15.16 12.25
N ALA A 32 -0.90 -15.68 11.55
CA ALA A 32 0.28 -14.91 11.21
C ALA A 32 -0.07 -13.82 10.17
N GLN A 33 0.36 -12.59 10.44
CA GLN A 33 0.31 -11.52 9.44
C GLN A 33 1.21 -11.83 8.25
N VAL A 34 0.92 -11.23 7.10
CA VAL A 34 1.70 -11.42 5.87
C VAL A 34 2.76 -10.34 5.71
N ALA A 35 3.88 -10.71 5.09
CA ALA A 35 5.01 -9.84 4.76
C ALA A 35 5.70 -10.33 3.49
N LEU A 36 6.68 -9.59 2.95
CA LEU A 36 7.42 -10.06 1.76
C LEU A 36 8.35 -11.23 2.04
N SER A 37 8.79 -11.38 3.28
CA SER A 37 9.61 -12.48 3.74
C SER A 37 9.22 -12.83 5.17
N ALA A 38 9.47 -14.07 5.58
CA ALA A 38 9.22 -14.56 6.94
C ALA A 38 10.27 -14.02 7.94
N ILE A 39 10.43 -12.69 7.98
CA ILE A 39 11.39 -11.98 8.83
C ILE A 39 10.60 -11.06 9.76
N ARG A 40 10.67 -11.36 11.06
CA ARG A 40 10.03 -10.56 12.11
C ARG A 40 10.55 -9.13 12.10
N ALA A 41 9.67 -8.16 12.29
CA ALA A 41 10.07 -6.78 12.51
C ALA A 41 10.70 -6.60 13.90
N GLU A 42 11.80 -5.85 13.98
CA GLU A 42 12.32 -5.33 15.26
C GLU A 42 11.52 -4.08 15.68
N ALA A 43 10.22 -4.27 15.89
CA ALA A 43 9.27 -3.22 16.22
C ALA A 43 8.32 -3.68 17.32
N LYS A 44 7.64 -2.71 17.94
CA LYS A 44 6.58 -2.96 18.92
C LYS A 44 5.22 -2.60 18.34
N THR A 45 4.22 -3.41 18.65
CA THR A 45 2.82 -3.24 18.26
C THR A 45 1.96 -3.09 19.52
N PHE A 46 0.96 -2.22 19.48
CA PHE A 46 0.05 -2.04 20.60
C PHE A 46 -1.08 -3.08 20.54
N VAL A 47 -1.10 -4.01 21.50
CA VAL A 47 -2.08 -5.08 21.64
C VAL A 47 -2.40 -5.30 23.12
N ASN A 48 -3.61 -5.77 23.43
CA ASN A 48 -4.03 -6.09 24.79
C ASN A 48 -3.74 -4.96 25.81
N ASN A 49 -3.96 -3.71 25.37
CA ASN A 49 -3.73 -2.50 26.16
C ASN A 49 -2.26 -2.27 26.59
N GLY A 50 -1.29 -2.79 25.83
CA GLY A 50 0.15 -2.59 26.05
C GLY A 50 0.97 -2.76 24.77
N PHE A 51 2.29 -2.51 24.85
CA PHE A 51 3.20 -2.76 23.73
C PHE A 51 3.79 -4.16 23.83
N ALA A 52 3.58 -4.96 22.79
CA ALA A 52 4.23 -6.25 22.59
C ALA A 52 5.19 -6.16 21.40
N ASP A 53 6.14 -7.10 21.32
CA ASP A 53 6.97 -7.22 20.13
C ASP A 53 6.14 -7.72 18.95
N ALA A 54 6.43 -7.25 17.73
CA ALA A 54 5.77 -7.76 16.53
C ALA A 54 5.96 -9.29 16.41
N SER A 55 4.89 -9.99 16.01
CA SER A 55 4.91 -11.45 15.82
C SER A 55 5.67 -11.83 14.54
N ALA A 56 6.07 -13.10 14.39
CA ALA A 56 6.68 -13.57 13.16
C ALA A 56 5.63 -13.59 12.01
N PRO A 57 5.90 -12.97 10.85
CA PRO A 57 4.99 -12.99 9.73
C PRO A 57 5.17 -14.27 8.89
N ARG A 58 4.19 -14.55 8.04
CA ARG A 58 4.31 -15.47 6.90
C ARG A 58 4.77 -14.70 5.66
N ALA A 59 5.61 -15.30 4.84
CA ALA A 59 5.96 -14.74 3.53
C ALA A 59 4.75 -14.83 2.59
N LEU A 60 4.47 -13.76 1.84
CA LEU A 60 3.47 -13.76 0.77
C LEU A 60 3.86 -14.74 -0.34
N GLU A 61 2.91 -15.54 -0.77
CA GLU A 61 3.04 -16.31 -1.99
C GLU A 61 2.80 -15.43 -3.21
N LEU A 62 3.35 -15.84 -4.36
CA LEU A 62 3.29 -15.04 -5.59
C LEU A 62 1.86 -14.83 -6.11
N ASP A 63 0.95 -15.77 -5.84
CA ASP A 63 -0.45 -15.73 -6.23
C ASP A 63 -1.33 -14.88 -5.29
N GLU A 64 -0.83 -14.53 -4.10
CA GLU A 64 -1.51 -13.64 -3.15
C GLU A 64 -1.29 -12.16 -3.47
N LEU A 65 -0.17 -11.85 -4.12
CA LEU A 65 0.22 -10.49 -4.48
C LEU A 65 -0.86 -9.72 -5.29
N PRO A 66 -1.50 -10.30 -6.33
CA PRO A 66 -2.65 -9.68 -6.98
C PRO A 66 -3.82 -9.35 -6.02
N GLY A 67 -4.04 -10.16 -4.99
CA GLY A 67 -5.07 -9.90 -3.97
C GLY A 67 -4.76 -8.67 -3.10
N ILE A 68 -3.47 -8.40 -2.84
CA ILE A 68 -3.03 -7.18 -2.15
C ILE A 68 -3.33 -5.95 -3.00
N VAL A 69 -3.05 -6.00 -4.31
CA VAL A 69 -3.41 -4.93 -5.26
C VAL A 69 -4.91 -4.63 -5.19
N GLU A 70 -5.70 -5.69 -5.29
CA GLU A 70 -7.14 -5.59 -5.33
C GLU A 70 -7.70 -5.01 -4.05
N SER A 71 -7.08 -5.32 -2.91
CA SER A 71 -7.43 -4.74 -1.61
C SER A 71 -7.20 -3.22 -1.58
N PHE A 72 -6.07 -2.74 -2.11
CA PHE A 72 -5.85 -1.29 -2.25
C PHE A 72 -6.83 -0.64 -3.23
N ARG A 73 -7.13 -1.31 -4.35
CA ARG A 73 -8.12 -0.84 -5.34
C ARG A 73 -9.50 -0.70 -4.72
N GLN A 74 -9.94 -1.70 -3.97
CA GLN A 74 -11.23 -1.69 -3.29
C GLN A 74 -11.26 -0.65 -2.17
N ALA A 75 -10.19 -0.54 -1.37
CA ALA A 75 -10.10 0.47 -0.32
C ALA A 75 -10.16 1.90 -0.88
N ALA A 76 -9.55 2.14 -2.05
CA ALA A 76 -9.64 3.41 -2.73
C ALA A 76 -11.05 3.70 -3.26
N ALA A 77 -11.73 2.70 -3.82
CA ALA A 77 -13.14 2.84 -4.23
C ALA A 77 -14.03 3.17 -3.01
N ASN A 78 -13.86 2.45 -1.91
CA ASN A 78 -14.58 2.70 -0.66
C ASN A 78 -14.34 4.12 -0.11
N ALA A 79 -13.12 4.65 -0.27
CA ALA A 79 -12.80 6.02 0.13
C ALA A 79 -13.58 7.07 -0.69
N MET A 80 -13.68 6.86 -2.00
CA MET A 80 -14.48 7.75 -2.85
C MET A 80 -15.96 7.69 -2.47
N GLU A 81 -16.50 6.49 -2.22
CA GLU A 81 -17.88 6.31 -1.75
C GLU A 81 -18.13 6.96 -0.38
N ALA A 82 -17.12 6.97 0.50
CA ALA A 82 -17.18 7.64 1.79
C ALA A 82 -17.02 9.18 1.71
N GLY A 83 -16.85 9.74 0.51
CA GLY A 83 -16.77 11.18 0.28
C GLY A 83 -15.39 11.80 0.52
N PHE A 84 -14.30 11.02 0.46
CA PHE A 84 -12.96 11.61 0.44
C PHE A 84 -12.65 12.18 -0.94
N GLU A 85 -11.81 13.22 -1.01
CA GLU A 85 -11.33 13.77 -2.28
C GLU A 85 -10.31 12.87 -2.99
N GLY A 86 -9.70 11.96 -2.25
CA GLY A 86 -8.69 11.05 -2.76
C GLY A 86 -8.08 10.23 -1.65
N VAL A 87 -7.08 9.45 -2.04
CA VAL A 87 -6.35 8.55 -1.15
C VAL A 87 -4.85 8.82 -1.19
N GLU A 88 -4.19 8.54 -0.07
CA GLU A 88 -2.73 8.47 -0.01
C GLU A 88 -2.37 7.02 0.26
N VAL A 89 -1.47 6.42 -0.53
CA VAL A 89 -1.01 5.05 -0.29
C VAL A 89 0.22 5.11 0.59
N HIS A 90 0.10 4.56 1.80
CA HIS A 90 1.20 4.52 2.75
C HIS A 90 2.24 3.49 2.31
N GLY A 91 3.47 3.96 2.13
CA GLY A 91 4.61 3.11 1.81
C GLY A 91 5.88 3.55 2.53
N ALA A 92 5.74 3.97 3.79
CA ALA A 92 6.87 4.34 4.63
C ALA A 92 6.90 3.45 5.88
N ASN A 93 7.75 3.81 6.84
CA ASN A 93 7.73 3.31 8.22
C ASN A 93 7.86 1.78 8.42
N GLY A 94 8.30 1.04 7.40
CA GLY A 94 8.54 -0.40 7.47
C GLY A 94 7.31 -1.26 7.17
N ASP A 95 6.21 -0.65 6.69
CA ASP A 95 5.00 -1.35 6.31
C ASP A 95 5.13 -2.04 4.96
N LEU A 96 4.11 -2.81 4.54
CA LEU A 96 4.25 -3.79 3.46
C LEU A 96 4.85 -3.23 2.16
N LEU A 97 4.46 -2.03 1.75
CA LEU A 97 5.01 -1.42 0.54
C LEU A 97 6.45 -0.92 0.71
N ASP A 98 6.82 -0.48 1.91
CA ASP A 98 8.21 -0.10 2.25
C ASP A 98 9.10 -1.35 2.37
N GLU A 99 8.54 -2.51 2.72
CA GLU A 99 9.30 -3.77 2.73
C GLU A 99 9.93 -4.09 1.37
N PHE A 100 9.26 -3.75 0.25
CA PHE A 100 9.82 -4.00 -1.10
C PHE A 100 11.13 -3.27 -1.33
N LEU A 101 11.32 -2.13 -0.65
CA LEU A 101 12.49 -1.27 -0.76
C LEU A 101 13.64 -1.70 0.14
N ARG A 102 13.36 -2.48 1.20
CA ARG A 102 14.31 -2.77 2.27
C ARG A 102 14.94 -4.13 2.09
N GLU A 103 16.25 -4.17 1.91
CA GLU A 103 17.03 -5.41 1.82
C GLU A 103 16.92 -6.28 3.09
N THR A 104 16.69 -5.64 4.25
CA THR A 104 16.49 -6.32 5.54
C THR A 104 15.06 -6.85 5.75
N ALA A 105 14.15 -6.56 4.84
CA ALA A 105 12.75 -7.00 4.89
C ALA A 105 12.38 -7.91 3.72
N ASN A 106 13.01 -7.73 2.57
CA ASN A 106 12.74 -8.45 1.34
C ASN A 106 13.98 -9.24 0.90
N VAL A 107 13.98 -10.52 1.26
CA VAL A 107 15.00 -11.50 0.83
C VAL A 107 14.47 -12.45 -0.24
N ARG A 108 13.39 -12.05 -0.93
CA ARG A 108 12.81 -12.86 -2.01
C ARG A 108 13.83 -13.09 -3.12
N THR A 109 13.71 -14.23 -3.79
CA THR A 109 14.55 -14.60 -4.94
C THR A 109 13.78 -14.58 -6.26
N ASP A 110 12.51 -14.19 -6.22
CA ASP A 110 11.64 -14.08 -7.40
C ASP A 110 11.66 -12.66 -8.01
N ALA A 111 10.71 -12.38 -8.91
CA ALA A 111 10.59 -11.09 -9.59
C ALA A 111 10.35 -9.89 -8.66
N TYR A 112 9.98 -10.12 -7.39
CA TYR A 112 9.74 -9.07 -6.41
C TYR A 112 10.91 -8.92 -5.42
N GLY A 113 11.97 -9.72 -5.57
CA GLY A 113 13.17 -9.68 -4.77
C GLY A 113 14.37 -8.99 -5.43
N GLY A 114 15.45 -8.82 -4.64
CA GLY A 114 16.73 -8.31 -5.14
C GLY A 114 16.67 -6.90 -5.76
N TRP A 115 17.67 -6.57 -6.58
CA TRP A 115 17.71 -5.28 -7.27
C TRP A 115 16.51 -5.09 -8.20
N ILE A 116 15.95 -6.17 -8.75
CA ILE A 116 14.76 -6.11 -9.61
C ILE A 116 13.55 -5.59 -8.82
N GLY A 117 13.24 -6.17 -7.65
CA GLY A 117 12.21 -5.64 -6.73
C GLY A 117 12.44 -4.18 -6.34
N ARG A 118 13.71 -3.80 -6.12
CA ARG A 118 14.09 -2.40 -5.82
C ARG A 118 14.01 -1.47 -7.02
N ALA A 119 14.31 -1.95 -8.23
CA ALA A 119 14.24 -1.19 -9.49
C ALA A 119 12.80 -1.00 -9.96
N PHE A 120 11.93 -1.99 -9.70
CA PHE A 120 10.47 -1.87 -9.83
C PHE A 120 9.93 -0.70 -9.01
N ALA A 121 10.56 -0.43 -7.88
CA ALA A 121 10.21 0.66 -7.00
C ALA A 121 10.87 2.01 -7.42
N THR A 122 12.15 2.02 -7.80
CA THR A 122 12.95 3.26 -7.90
C THR A 122 12.95 4.01 -9.25
N THR A 123 12.47 3.46 -10.37
CA THR A 123 12.82 4.01 -11.70
C THR A 123 11.70 4.81 -12.40
N GLY A 124 11.57 6.14 -12.20
CA GLY A 124 11.23 7.13 -13.27
C GLY A 124 10.10 8.18 -13.07
N ILE A 125 10.35 9.39 -13.59
CA ILE A 125 9.54 10.63 -13.55
C ILE A 125 8.50 10.67 -14.69
N GLY A 126 7.26 11.13 -14.43
CA GLY A 126 6.26 11.44 -15.47
C GLY A 126 4.85 11.74 -14.90
N SER A 127 4.19 12.77 -15.43
CA SER A 127 2.87 13.30 -14.98
C SER A 127 1.90 13.44 -16.16
N GLN A 128 0.64 13.02 -16.02
CA GLN A 128 -0.42 13.44 -16.96
C GLN A 128 -1.82 13.40 -16.32
N THR A 129 -2.53 14.52 -16.39
CA THR A 129 -3.92 14.70 -15.97
C THR A 129 -4.90 14.40 -17.11
N ARG A 130 -5.96 13.64 -16.84
CA ARG A 130 -7.26 13.82 -17.50
C ARG A 130 -8.39 13.66 -16.48
N GLY A 131 -9.32 14.61 -16.53
CA GLY A 131 -10.42 14.75 -15.60
C GLY A 131 -11.56 13.75 -15.83
N ASN A 132 -12.41 13.70 -14.79
CA ASN A 132 -13.68 12.99 -14.65
C ASN A 132 -13.55 11.50 -14.23
N GLY A 133 -13.36 11.28 -12.91
CA GLY A 133 -13.46 9.95 -12.27
C GLY A 133 -12.17 9.40 -11.64
N SER A 134 -11.09 10.19 -11.61
CA SER A 134 -9.76 9.74 -11.18
C SER A 134 -9.64 9.66 -9.65
N ILE A 135 -9.17 8.50 -9.15
CA ILE A 135 -8.71 8.35 -7.75
C ILE A 135 -7.35 9.04 -7.64
N ILE A 136 -7.25 10.14 -6.90
CA ILE A 136 -5.96 10.75 -6.61
C ILE A 136 -5.24 9.82 -5.63
N VAL A 137 -4.07 9.31 -6.02
CA VAL A 137 -3.25 8.44 -5.19
C VAL A 137 -1.91 9.11 -4.92
N GLU A 138 -1.77 9.69 -3.74
CA GLU A 138 -0.51 10.26 -3.28
C GLU A 138 0.41 9.16 -2.74
N MET A 139 1.65 9.07 -3.21
CA MET A 139 2.64 8.14 -2.66
C MET A 139 4.09 8.60 -2.95
N PRO A 140 5.09 8.13 -2.20
CA PRO A 140 6.50 8.37 -2.52
C PRO A 140 6.84 7.91 -3.95
N LEU A 141 7.62 8.69 -4.70
CA LEU A 141 7.98 8.40 -6.09
C LEU A 141 8.60 7.00 -6.28
N THR A 142 9.29 6.51 -5.26
CA THR A 142 9.89 5.17 -5.16
C THR A 142 8.87 4.03 -5.06
N ILE A 143 7.58 4.32 -4.95
CA ILE A 143 6.51 3.31 -4.76
C ILE A 143 5.46 3.42 -5.87
N CYS A 144 5.34 4.62 -6.46
CA CYS A 144 4.46 4.95 -7.58
C CYS A 144 4.50 3.93 -8.72
N ARG A 145 5.68 3.49 -9.17
CA ARG A 145 5.78 2.54 -10.30
C ARG A 145 5.63 1.08 -9.94
N LEU A 146 6.01 0.69 -8.71
CA LEU A 146 5.71 -0.63 -8.18
C LEU A 146 4.19 -0.82 -8.23
N VAL A 147 3.45 0.12 -7.66
CA VAL A 147 1.98 0.09 -7.61
C VAL A 147 1.37 0.25 -9.01
N THR A 148 1.90 1.13 -9.88
CA THR A 148 1.38 1.31 -11.25
C THR A 148 1.53 0.08 -12.15
N ARG A 149 2.66 -0.65 -12.12
CA ARG A 149 2.81 -1.90 -12.91
C ARG A 149 2.11 -3.09 -12.27
N PHE A 150 2.09 -3.14 -10.93
CA PHE A 150 1.40 -4.17 -10.16
C PHE A 150 -0.13 -4.08 -10.34
N ILE A 151 -0.68 -2.86 -10.51
CA ILE A 151 -2.08 -2.62 -10.89
C ILE A 151 -2.34 -2.88 -12.40
N ASN A 152 -1.40 -2.54 -13.29
CA ASN A 152 -1.59 -2.63 -14.76
C ASN A 152 -0.98 -3.90 -15.42
N THR A 153 -0.83 -5.00 -14.68
CA THR A 153 -0.35 -6.27 -15.27
C THR A 153 -1.46 -6.91 -16.12
N PRO A 154 -1.19 -7.43 -17.34
CA PRO A 154 -2.23 -7.94 -18.27
C PRO A 154 -3.07 -9.13 -17.77
N ALA A 155 -2.78 -9.67 -16.58
CA ALA A 155 -3.63 -10.65 -15.92
C ALA A 155 -4.96 -10.06 -15.37
N LEU A 156 -5.12 -8.73 -15.34
CA LEU A 156 -6.17 -8.04 -14.58
C LEU A 156 -7.17 -7.21 -15.42
N GLU A 157 -7.25 -7.40 -16.75
CA GLU A 157 -8.10 -6.59 -17.66
C GLU A 157 -9.64 -6.70 -17.47
N ARG A 158 -10.16 -7.38 -16.43
CA ARG A 158 -11.61 -7.68 -16.34
C ARG A 158 -12.45 -6.80 -15.41
N SER A 159 -11.89 -5.81 -14.73
CA SER A 159 -12.65 -4.92 -13.84
C SER A 159 -12.47 -3.45 -14.24
N ALA A 160 -13.57 -2.77 -14.56
CA ALA A 160 -13.65 -1.43 -15.13
C ALA A 160 -13.29 -0.27 -14.17
N ILE A 161 -12.25 -0.42 -13.35
CA ILE A 161 -11.80 0.60 -12.39
C ILE A 161 -10.38 1.02 -12.75
N SER A 162 -10.27 2.14 -13.46
CA SER A 162 -9.02 2.80 -13.81
C SER A 162 -8.47 3.55 -12.58
N ILE A 163 -7.49 2.98 -11.88
CA ILE A 163 -6.72 3.75 -10.89
C ILE A 163 -5.73 4.63 -11.64
N SER A 164 -6.06 5.92 -11.76
CA SER A 164 -5.15 6.94 -12.29
C SER A 164 -4.29 7.48 -11.16
N ILE A 165 -3.08 6.96 -10.97
CA ILE A 165 -2.15 7.46 -9.94
C ILE A 165 -1.59 8.81 -10.38
N GLU A 166 -1.98 9.87 -9.67
CA GLU A 166 -1.51 11.25 -9.87
C GLU A 166 -0.62 11.66 -8.69
N THR A 167 0.61 12.09 -8.97
CA THR A 167 1.54 12.61 -7.96
C THR A 167 1.23 14.08 -7.64
N ALA A 168 0.92 14.42 -6.38
CA ALA A 168 0.93 15.81 -5.93
C ALA A 168 2.34 16.35 -6.06
N ARG A 169 2.40 17.61 -6.50
CA ARG A 169 3.55 18.45 -6.25
C ARG A 169 3.56 18.78 -4.75
N CYS A 170 4.62 18.39 -4.06
CA CYS A 170 5.05 19.14 -2.88
C CYS A 170 5.14 20.62 -3.28
N ARG A 171 4.42 21.48 -2.56
CA ARG A 171 4.73 22.91 -2.53
C ARG A 171 5.94 23.16 -1.65
#